data_AF-A0A966EEN4-F1
#
_entry.id   AF-A0A966EEN4-F1
#
_cell.length_a   1.000
_cell.length_b   1.000
_cell.length_c   1.000
_cell.angle_alpha   90.00
_cell.angle_beta   90.00
_cell.angle_gamma   90.00
#
_symmetry.space_group_name_H-M   'P 1'
#
loop_
_entity.id
_entity.type
_entity.pdbx_description
1 polymer ?
#
loop_
_entity_poly.entity_id
_entity_poly.type
_entity_poly.pdbx_seq_one_letter_code
_entity_poly.pdbx_strand_id
1 'polypeptide(L)'
;MLVPREDSNSTNRIQGWLSLLRLNCAVLSLGMTIFIGVLSPQSLLANETNEVSVETPLEITSGQFDRQVLQEIWPAEVNFERVSLPIEGELLSSISKRSRVKMRDHVATLIRVSDSHGLEQGHAVILDEVGKYRPITFLVALNSSDKVLDLQVLVYREHIGQAIESNRFTRQFRDKKERSVLRLHRDIRNLTGATLSARAAVRAVRRALATVGETVRKDRVLSWRAESGPLLSYGAEELSASIVPASGPADSSVGPKSQVPDEAHESNPISDASSGHQTSVTSGMYKSGDTLKHDSSMGAQRARPAMGTILKLEVYGEKAAEALEAAFEEVDRIESLLSRWRPNSDVLRVENAKPGVAVKVDPTTIQIVQLALEAARSSGGVFDPTLVKGGYQFVEVDAELNTISLLQAGLILDLGGIGKGFALDQASEILAKYNCTQSLLDFGGQLLAMDAPPGQDAWDVGIFDPRDGETVLQMIPLVRASLATSARYERGDHLVDLLDTGSATRILSTTILSSKATEADFLSTTVALVGPENAAQVLRGQPGSSAVILVEGEEEPRIIGQIRGE
;
A
#
# COMPACT_ATOMS: atom_id res chain seq x y z
N MET A 1 2.04 -34.03 -67.02
CA MET A 1 2.11 -32.72 -67.71
C MET A 1 0.81 -31.99 -67.42
N LEU A 2 0.92 -30.82 -66.79
CA LEU A 2 -0.03 -29.68 -66.78
C LEU A 2 -1.43 -29.84 -66.13
N VAL A 3 -1.68 -28.95 -65.17
CA VAL A 3 -2.93 -28.59 -64.47
C VAL A 3 -3.72 -27.58 -65.35
N PRO A 4 -5.07 -27.47 -65.26
CA PRO A 4 -5.74 -26.38 -64.49
C PRO A 4 -7.02 -26.86 -63.72
N ARG A 5 -7.37 -26.34 -62.51
CA ARG A 5 -8.19 -25.12 -62.17
C ARG A 5 -9.60 -25.12 -62.80
N GLU A 6 -10.73 -24.76 -62.18
CA GLU A 6 -11.08 -24.03 -60.93
C GLU A 6 -12.61 -24.18 -60.63
N ASP A 7 -13.00 -24.04 -59.37
CA ASP A 7 -14.25 -23.54 -58.76
C ASP A 7 -15.68 -23.85 -59.27
N SER A 8 -16.50 -24.41 -58.37
CA SER A 8 -17.72 -23.80 -57.78
C SER A 8 -18.62 -24.89 -57.16
N ASN A 9 -18.98 -24.76 -55.87
CA ASN A 9 -20.27 -25.20 -55.33
C ASN A 9 -20.44 -24.89 -53.83
N SER A 10 -20.93 -23.68 -53.59
CA SER A 10 -21.63 -23.28 -52.37
C SER A 10 -23.06 -23.84 -52.41
N THR A 11 -23.32 -25.03 -51.86
CA THR A 11 -24.70 -25.47 -51.50
C THR A 11 -24.82 -26.73 -50.63
N ASN A 12 -23.74 -27.31 -50.09
CA ASN A 12 -23.81 -28.60 -49.36
C ASN A 12 -23.31 -28.57 -47.90
N ARG A 13 -23.40 -27.44 -47.19
CA ARG A 13 -22.97 -27.35 -45.77
C ARG A 13 -24.06 -27.11 -44.74
N ILE A 14 -25.34 -27.16 -45.13
CA ILE A 14 -26.48 -26.90 -44.21
C ILE A 14 -27.34 -28.16 -43.94
N GLN A 15 -27.09 -29.29 -44.63
CA GLN A 15 -27.83 -30.54 -44.39
C GLN A 15 -27.15 -31.54 -43.43
N GLY A 16 -25.94 -31.27 -42.95
CA GLY A 16 -25.21 -32.16 -42.02
C GLY A 16 -25.45 -31.92 -40.52
N TRP A 17 -26.11 -30.82 -40.14
CA TRP A 17 -26.27 -30.41 -38.74
C TRP A 17 -27.61 -30.80 -38.09
N LEU A 18 -28.56 -31.33 -38.86
CA LEU A 18 -29.89 -31.71 -38.36
C LEU A 18 -30.05 -33.20 -37.99
N SER A 19 -29.02 -34.04 -38.22
CA SER A 19 -29.03 -35.47 -37.89
C SER A 19 -28.36 -35.82 -36.54
N LEU A 20 -27.60 -34.91 -35.94
CA LEU A 20 -26.94 -35.11 -34.63
C LEU A 20 -27.79 -34.64 -33.42
N LEU A 21 -28.85 -33.86 -33.66
CA LEU A 21 -29.78 -33.38 -32.62
C LEU A 21 -30.95 -34.34 -32.32
N ARG A 22 -31.02 -35.51 -32.97
CA ARG A 22 -32.07 -36.52 -32.76
C ARG A 22 -31.63 -37.74 -31.94
N LEU A 23 -30.39 -37.80 -31.44
CA LEU A 23 -29.90 -38.95 -30.68
C LEU A 23 -29.83 -38.75 -29.15
N ASN A 24 -30.11 -37.55 -28.61
CA ASN A 24 -30.04 -37.27 -27.17
C ASN A 24 -31.40 -37.05 -26.47
N CYS A 25 -32.53 -37.30 -27.13
CA CYS A 25 -33.87 -37.13 -26.55
C CYS A 25 -34.57 -38.44 -26.12
N ALA A 26 -33.89 -39.59 -26.21
CA ALA A 26 -34.50 -40.91 -25.91
C ALA A 26 -34.07 -41.55 -24.57
N VAL A 27 -33.25 -40.87 -23.75
CA VAL A 27 -32.79 -41.38 -22.44
C VAL A 27 -33.47 -40.66 -21.25
N LEU A 28 -34.39 -39.72 -21.52
CA LEU A 28 -35.07 -38.89 -20.52
C LEU A 28 -36.53 -39.30 -20.21
N SER A 29 -36.92 -40.57 -20.38
CA SER A 29 -38.32 -40.98 -20.18
C SER A 29 -38.60 -42.25 -19.36
N LEU A 30 -37.66 -42.76 -18.57
CA LEU A 30 -37.95 -43.83 -17.60
C LEU A 30 -37.31 -43.53 -16.24
N GLY A 31 -38.11 -42.99 -15.30
CA GLY A 31 -37.64 -42.77 -13.92
C GLY A 31 -38.43 -41.76 -13.10
N MET A 32 -39.73 -41.59 -13.36
CA MET A 32 -40.64 -40.85 -12.49
C MET A 32 -41.73 -41.82 -12.04
N THR A 33 -41.92 -42.02 -10.73
CA THR A 33 -43.18 -42.27 -9.97
C THR A 33 -42.91 -43.16 -8.74
N ILE A 34 -43.54 -42.79 -7.59
CA ILE A 34 -43.51 -43.34 -6.21
C ILE A 34 -42.68 -42.40 -5.31
N PHE A 35 -43.21 -41.63 -4.35
CA PHE A 35 -44.53 -41.57 -3.71
C PHE A 35 -44.69 -40.18 -3.05
N ILE A 36 -45.92 -39.65 -3.05
CA ILE A 36 -46.32 -38.38 -2.43
C ILE A 36 -46.54 -38.59 -0.92
N GLY A 37 -46.12 -37.62 -0.09
CA GLY A 37 -46.38 -37.64 1.36
C GLY A 37 -46.08 -36.31 2.07
N VAL A 38 -47.02 -35.37 1.96
CA VAL A 38 -47.46 -34.36 2.95
C VAL A 38 -46.54 -34.10 4.16
N LEU A 39 -46.00 -32.88 4.27
CA LEU A 39 -46.07 -31.98 5.45
C LEU A 39 -45.14 -30.77 5.28
N SER A 40 -45.73 -29.57 5.28
CA SER A 40 -45.03 -28.32 5.58
C SER A 40 -44.39 -28.39 6.98
N PRO A 41 -43.25 -27.71 7.19
CA PRO A 41 -43.21 -26.85 8.37
C PRO A 41 -42.53 -25.50 8.13
N GLN A 42 -43.31 -24.44 8.37
CA GLN A 42 -42.81 -23.31 9.15
C GLN A 42 -42.30 -23.84 10.50
N SER A 43 -41.30 -23.15 11.08
CA SER A 43 -40.59 -23.45 12.35
C SER A 43 -39.33 -24.32 12.22
N LEU A 44 -38.20 -23.65 11.98
CA LEU A 44 -36.91 -23.90 12.64
C LEU A 44 -36.05 -22.63 12.50
N LEU A 45 -36.58 -21.54 13.08
CA LEU A 45 -35.78 -20.46 13.65
C LEU A 45 -35.55 -20.86 15.11
N ALA A 46 -34.36 -21.40 15.42
CA ALA A 46 -33.68 -21.29 16.71
C ALA A 46 -32.50 -22.27 16.76
N ASN A 47 -31.35 -21.73 17.14
CA ASN A 47 -30.18 -22.43 17.68
C ASN A 47 -29.33 -23.28 16.74
N GLU A 48 -28.45 -22.61 16.00
CA GLU A 48 -27.01 -22.93 16.07
C GLU A 48 -26.23 -21.61 16.26
N THR A 49 -26.24 -21.12 17.50
CA THR A 49 -25.28 -20.15 18.01
C THR A 49 -24.16 -20.92 18.70
N ASN A 50 -22.95 -20.90 18.13
CA ASN A 50 -21.69 -20.69 18.83
C ASN A 50 -20.51 -20.77 17.85
N GLU A 51 -20.46 -19.85 16.89
CA GLU A 51 -19.16 -19.30 16.53
C GLU A 51 -18.87 -18.22 17.57
N VAL A 52 -17.87 -18.49 18.42
CA VAL A 52 -17.29 -17.48 19.28
C VAL A 52 -16.51 -16.53 18.37
N SER A 53 -17.23 -15.57 17.77
CA SER A 53 -16.62 -14.42 17.14
C SER A 53 -16.06 -13.55 18.27
N VAL A 54 -14.76 -13.70 18.52
CA VAL A 54 -13.99 -12.68 19.23
C VAL A 54 -13.93 -11.47 18.30
N GLU A 55 -15.01 -10.70 18.25
CA GLU A 55 -15.06 -9.41 17.57
C GLU A 55 -14.26 -8.43 18.45
N THR A 56 -12.98 -8.28 18.15
CA THR A 56 -12.16 -7.19 18.66
C THR A 56 -12.78 -5.85 18.24
N PRO A 57 -12.89 -4.86 19.14
CA PRO A 57 -13.28 -3.49 18.78
C PRO A 57 -12.35 -2.98 17.67
N LEU A 58 -12.90 -2.24 16.69
CA LEU A 58 -12.08 -1.48 15.75
C LEU A 58 -11.14 -0.58 16.56
N GLU A 59 -9.85 -0.90 16.59
CA GLU A 59 -8.81 -0.02 17.12
C GLU A 59 -9.01 1.36 16.50
N ILE A 60 -9.30 2.36 17.32
CA ILE A 60 -9.45 3.72 16.83
C ILE A 60 -8.04 4.18 16.47
N THR A 61 -7.76 4.25 15.17
CA THR A 61 -6.43 4.54 14.68
C THR A 61 -6.07 6.01 14.91
N SER A 62 -5.27 6.26 15.94
CA SER A 62 -4.53 7.50 16.11
C SER A 62 -3.18 7.43 15.41
N GLY A 63 -2.68 8.56 14.97
CA GLY A 63 -1.39 8.65 14.31
C GLY A 63 -1.01 10.09 14.00
N GLN A 64 0.17 10.26 13.40
CA GLN A 64 0.68 11.54 12.94
C GLN A 64 1.02 11.47 11.45
N PHE A 65 0.90 12.59 10.75
CA PHE A 65 1.36 12.75 9.36
C PHE A 65 2.04 14.11 9.18
N ASP A 66 2.90 14.21 8.18
CA ASP A 66 3.63 15.43 7.90
C ASP A 66 2.70 16.52 7.36
N ARG A 67 2.78 17.73 7.92
CA ARG A 67 2.04 18.91 7.47
C ARG A 67 2.32 19.26 6.01
N GLN A 68 3.49 18.89 5.48
CA GLN A 68 3.86 19.08 4.09
C GLN A 68 2.82 18.46 3.13
N VAL A 69 2.17 17.36 3.52
CA VAL A 69 1.06 16.75 2.77
C VAL A 69 -0.07 17.75 2.48
N LEU A 70 -0.44 18.59 3.45
CA LEU A 70 -1.47 19.61 3.25
C LEU A 70 -0.93 20.82 2.48
N GLN A 71 0.35 21.16 2.64
CA GLN A 71 0.98 22.27 1.93
C GLN A 71 1.13 21.97 0.42
N GLU A 72 1.34 20.72 0.04
CA GLU A 72 1.32 20.31 -1.37
C GLU A 72 -0.07 20.50 -2.01
N ILE A 73 -1.14 20.35 -1.24
CA ILE A 73 -2.52 20.54 -1.70
C ILE A 73 -2.91 22.02 -1.70
N TRP A 74 -2.53 22.76 -0.65
CA TRP A 74 -2.71 24.20 -0.50
C TRP A 74 -1.35 24.91 -0.43
N PRO A 75 -0.74 25.26 -1.58
CA PRO A 75 0.60 25.84 -1.64
C PRO A 75 0.68 27.30 -1.19
N ALA A 76 -0.47 27.96 -0.98
CA ALA A 76 -0.52 29.31 -0.43
C ALA A 76 -0.32 29.30 1.09
N GLU A 77 0.06 30.45 1.66
CA GLU A 77 0.17 30.59 3.11
C GLU A 77 -1.20 30.44 3.77
N VAL A 78 -1.42 29.28 4.42
CA VAL A 78 -2.69 28.89 5.02
C VAL A 78 -2.54 28.42 6.47
N ASN A 79 -3.58 28.67 7.24
CA ASN A 79 -3.76 28.22 8.61
C ASN A 79 -4.57 26.93 8.65
N PHE A 80 -4.20 26.03 9.55
CA PHE A 80 -4.89 24.77 9.78
C PHE A 80 -5.45 24.73 11.19
N GLU A 81 -6.73 24.41 11.30
CA GLU A 81 -7.36 24.12 12.56
C GLU A 81 -8.05 22.76 12.49
N ARG A 82 -7.95 21.94 13.54
CA ARG A 82 -8.51 20.59 13.54
C ARG A 82 -9.59 20.40 14.59
N VAL A 83 -10.41 19.37 14.38
CA VAL A 83 -11.33 18.82 15.37
C VAL A 83 -11.44 17.30 15.17
N SER A 84 -11.34 16.54 16.26
CA SER A 84 -11.69 15.11 16.26
C SER A 84 -13.18 14.97 16.52
N LEU A 85 -13.89 14.34 15.58
CA LEU A 85 -15.33 14.26 15.53
C LEU A 85 -15.79 12.80 15.72
N PRO A 86 -16.41 12.47 16.86
CA PRO A 86 -17.14 11.22 17.02
C PRO A 86 -18.35 11.20 16.09
N ILE A 87 -18.44 10.18 15.24
CA ILE A 87 -19.56 9.99 14.32
C ILE A 87 -20.39 8.83 14.85
N GLU A 88 -21.43 9.19 15.62
CA GLU A 88 -22.32 8.28 16.33
C GLU A 88 -23.80 8.72 16.16
N GLY A 89 -24.74 7.85 16.52
CA GLY A 89 -26.17 8.19 16.62
C GLY A 89 -26.80 8.83 15.37
N GLU A 90 -27.39 10.02 15.53
CA GLU A 90 -28.07 10.75 14.45
C GLU A 90 -27.09 11.19 13.34
N LEU A 91 -25.88 11.58 13.73
CA LEU A 91 -24.86 12.03 12.78
C LEU A 91 -24.37 10.85 11.93
N LEU A 92 -24.10 9.69 12.54
CA LEU A 92 -23.79 8.46 11.83
C LEU A 92 -24.90 8.09 10.83
N SER A 93 -26.17 8.14 11.27
CA SER A 93 -27.33 7.81 10.45
C SER A 93 -27.46 8.74 9.24
N SER A 94 -27.23 10.04 9.45
CA SER A 94 -27.30 11.07 8.41
C SER A 94 -26.18 10.92 7.39
N ILE A 95 -24.93 10.73 7.85
CA ILE A 95 -23.78 10.54 6.97
C ILE A 95 -23.90 9.21 6.21
N SER A 96 -24.36 8.13 6.84
CA SER A 96 -24.53 6.82 6.19
C SER A 96 -25.57 6.89 5.07
N LYS A 97 -26.72 7.53 5.34
CA LYS A 97 -27.78 7.75 4.33
C LYS A 97 -27.29 8.60 3.16
N ARG A 98 -26.54 9.67 3.45
CA ARG A 98 -26.04 10.64 2.47
C ARG A 98 -24.93 10.07 1.60
N SER A 99 -23.95 9.39 2.21
CA SER A 99 -22.83 8.72 1.51
C SER A 99 -23.25 7.42 0.81
N ARG A 100 -24.37 6.82 1.22
CA ARG A 100 -24.80 5.47 0.84
C ARG A 100 -23.77 4.39 1.18
N VAL A 101 -23.04 4.61 2.27
CA VAL A 101 -22.06 3.67 2.83
C VAL A 101 -22.58 3.22 4.19
N LYS A 102 -22.64 1.90 4.43
CA LYS A 102 -22.96 1.36 5.75
C LYS A 102 -21.77 1.60 6.67
N MET A 103 -22.01 2.23 7.81
CA MET A 103 -20.97 2.60 8.76
C MET A 103 -21.31 2.08 10.16
N ARG A 104 -20.29 1.96 10.99
CA ARG A 104 -20.40 1.81 12.45
C ARG A 104 -19.83 3.08 13.10
N ASP A 105 -19.99 3.20 14.41
CA ASP A 105 -19.40 4.28 15.19
C ASP A 105 -17.89 4.36 14.93
N HIS A 106 -17.39 5.57 14.71
CA HIS A 106 -15.98 5.83 14.42
C HIS A 106 -15.64 7.29 14.70
N VAL A 107 -14.35 7.61 14.75
CA VAL A 107 -13.86 8.98 14.83
C VAL A 107 -13.33 9.41 13.47
N ALA A 108 -13.70 10.61 13.03
CA ALA A 108 -13.08 11.27 11.89
C ALA A 108 -12.37 12.55 12.37
N THR A 109 -11.25 12.91 11.76
CA THR A 109 -10.60 14.19 12.02
C THR A 109 -10.93 15.15 10.89
N LEU A 110 -11.54 16.29 11.23
CA LEU A 110 -11.75 17.38 10.28
C LEU A 110 -10.65 18.42 10.47
N ILE A 111 -10.16 18.95 9.36
CA ILE A 111 -9.22 20.06 9.32
C ILE A 111 -9.86 21.18 8.49
N ARG A 112 -10.00 22.36 9.09
CA ARG A 112 -10.38 23.60 8.42
C ARG A 112 -9.12 24.28 7.91
N VAL A 113 -9.17 24.75 6.66
CA VAL A 113 -8.09 25.46 6.00
C VAL A 113 -8.56 26.89 5.70
N SER A 114 -7.86 27.88 6.23
CA SER A 114 -8.13 29.30 6.02
C SER A 114 -6.88 30.04 5.58
N ASP A 115 -7.03 31.15 4.86
CA ASP A 115 -5.90 32.02 4.55
C ASP A 115 -5.48 32.89 5.77
N SER A 116 -4.48 33.74 5.57
CA SER A 116 -4.01 34.69 6.59
C SER A 116 -5.05 35.73 7.01
N HIS A 117 -6.11 35.92 6.22
CA HIS A 117 -7.24 36.81 6.52
C HIS A 117 -8.44 36.07 7.14
N GLY A 118 -8.32 34.76 7.38
CA GLY A 118 -9.37 33.92 7.94
C GLY A 118 -10.44 33.48 6.94
N LEU A 119 -10.25 33.70 5.64
CA LEU A 119 -11.18 33.24 4.61
C LEU A 119 -10.98 31.74 4.34
N GLU A 120 -12.08 30.99 4.30
CA GLU A 120 -12.07 29.55 4.07
C GLU A 120 -11.53 29.19 2.67
N GLN A 121 -10.44 28.41 2.65
CA GLN A 121 -9.85 27.85 1.43
C GLN A 121 -10.35 26.42 1.18
N GLY A 122 -10.77 25.71 2.23
CA GLY A 122 -11.35 24.39 2.14
C GLY A 122 -11.30 23.59 3.44
N HIS A 123 -11.50 22.28 3.31
CA HIS A 123 -11.50 21.33 4.42
C HIS A 123 -10.75 20.06 4.03
N ALA A 124 -10.09 19.42 4.97
CA ALA A 124 -9.64 18.04 4.83
C ALA A 124 -10.38 17.14 5.84
N VAL A 125 -10.69 15.92 5.43
CA VAL A 125 -11.28 14.90 6.29
C VAL A 125 -10.37 13.69 6.30
N ILE A 126 -9.94 13.29 7.50
CA ILE A 126 -9.18 12.07 7.73
C ILE A 126 -10.12 11.04 8.34
N LEU A 127 -10.21 9.87 7.71
CA LEU A 127 -11.11 8.81 8.14
C LEU A 127 -10.59 7.44 7.73
N ASP A 128 -11.03 6.42 8.47
CA ASP A 128 -10.72 5.04 8.18
C ASP A 128 -11.83 4.35 7.38
N GLU A 129 -11.43 3.60 6.36
CA GLU A 129 -12.28 2.75 5.56
C GLU A 129 -11.70 1.34 5.49
N VAL A 130 -12.47 0.35 5.95
CA VAL A 130 -12.09 -1.06 5.82
C VAL A 130 -12.16 -1.43 4.35
N GLY A 131 -11.08 -1.94 3.76
CA GLY A 131 -11.09 -2.47 2.40
C GLY A 131 -11.88 -3.77 2.32
N LYS A 132 -11.39 -4.78 3.02
CA LYS A 132 -11.96 -6.12 3.25
C LYS A 132 -11.72 -6.61 4.68
N TYR A 133 -10.54 -6.36 5.28
CA TYR A 133 -10.20 -6.91 6.60
C TYR A 133 -9.69 -5.86 7.59
N ARG A 134 -8.86 -4.91 7.16
CA ARG A 134 -8.24 -3.90 8.02
C ARG A 134 -8.50 -2.47 7.53
N PRO A 135 -8.53 -1.47 8.43
CA PRO A 135 -8.81 -0.09 8.05
C PRO A 135 -7.67 0.54 7.25
N ILE A 136 -8.01 1.20 6.16
CA ILE A 136 -7.12 2.09 5.39
C ILE A 136 -7.46 3.53 5.80
N THR A 137 -6.47 4.29 6.25
CA THR A 137 -6.64 5.71 6.60
C THR A 137 -6.48 6.57 5.36
N PHE A 138 -7.52 7.33 5.04
CA PHE A 138 -7.54 8.26 3.91
C PHE A 138 -7.58 9.71 4.39
N LEU A 139 -6.92 10.59 3.64
CA LEU A 139 -7.10 12.05 3.71
C LEU A 139 -7.81 12.50 2.44
N VAL A 140 -8.98 13.12 2.60
CA VAL A 140 -9.76 13.69 1.49
C VAL A 140 -9.77 15.20 1.62
N ALA A 141 -9.13 15.90 0.68
CA ALA A 141 -9.10 17.35 0.65
C ALA A 141 -10.21 17.90 -0.25
N LEU A 142 -10.94 18.91 0.25
CA LEU A 142 -12.05 19.58 -0.40
C LEU A 142 -11.79 21.08 -0.46
N ASN A 143 -12.14 21.74 -1.56
CA ASN A 143 -12.11 23.20 -1.62
C ASN A 143 -13.31 23.84 -0.91
N SER A 144 -13.32 25.18 -0.84
CA SER A 144 -14.41 25.98 -0.28
C SER A 144 -15.79 25.78 -0.94
N SER A 145 -15.84 25.12 -2.10
CA SER A 145 -17.07 24.76 -2.82
C SER A 145 -17.45 23.28 -2.68
N ASP A 146 -16.84 22.57 -1.73
CA ASP A 146 -17.01 21.15 -1.43
C ASP A 146 -16.72 20.23 -2.64
N LYS A 147 -15.80 20.66 -3.51
CA LYS A 147 -15.22 19.79 -4.54
C LYS A 147 -13.96 19.14 -4.01
N VAL A 148 -13.76 17.87 -4.34
CA VAL A 148 -12.50 17.18 -4.04
C VAL A 148 -11.35 17.84 -4.78
N LEU A 149 -10.33 18.27 -4.03
CA LEU A 149 -9.03 18.75 -4.51
C LEU A 149 -8.05 17.59 -4.67
N ASP A 150 -7.99 16.72 -3.68
CA ASP A 150 -7.15 15.52 -3.72
C ASP A 150 -7.62 14.43 -2.75
N LEU A 151 -7.06 13.23 -2.97
CA LEU A 151 -7.23 12.06 -2.11
C LEU A 151 -5.84 11.46 -1.86
N GLN A 152 -5.47 11.27 -0.59
CA GLN A 152 -4.24 10.58 -0.21
C GLN A 152 -4.54 9.38 0.69
N VAL A 153 -3.72 8.34 0.57
CA VAL A 153 -3.68 7.21 1.49
C VAL A 153 -2.62 7.50 2.53
N LEU A 154 -3.01 7.71 3.78
CA LEU A 154 -2.06 7.98 4.87
C LEU A 154 -1.50 6.69 5.45
N VAL A 155 -2.36 5.69 5.68
CA VAL A 155 -1.95 4.40 6.23
C VAL A 155 -2.70 3.28 5.55
N TYR A 156 -1.97 2.35 4.95
CA TYR A 156 -2.51 1.14 4.36
C TYR A 156 -2.21 -0.06 5.27
N ARG A 157 -3.25 -0.61 5.90
CA ARG A 157 -3.11 -1.71 6.88
C ARG A 157 -3.65 -3.05 6.40
N GLU A 158 -4.29 -3.09 5.23
CA GLU A 158 -4.76 -4.34 4.65
C GLU A 158 -3.60 -5.30 4.42
N HIS A 159 -3.80 -6.55 4.78
CA HIS A 159 -2.84 -7.63 4.48
C HIS A 159 -3.09 -8.23 3.09
N ILE A 160 -4.19 -7.82 2.42
CA ILE A 160 -4.60 -8.29 1.09
C ILE A 160 -4.85 -7.09 0.18
N GLY A 161 -4.24 -7.11 -1.01
CA GLY A 161 -4.30 -6.05 -2.01
C GLY A 161 -3.15 -5.06 -1.92
N GLN A 162 -3.13 -4.09 -2.83
CA GLN A 162 -2.10 -3.04 -2.89
C GLN A 162 -2.65 -1.68 -2.47
N ALA A 163 -1.80 -0.85 -1.88
CA ALA A 163 -2.13 0.56 -1.62
C ALA A 163 -2.40 1.31 -2.95
N ILE A 164 -3.18 2.39 -2.87
CA ILE A 164 -3.34 3.28 -4.02
C ILE A 164 -2.11 4.20 -4.07
N GLU A 165 -1.13 3.83 -4.89
CA GLU A 165 0.10 4.61 -5.08
C GLU A 165 0.04 5.52 -6.32
N SER A 166 -0.97 5.31 -7.18
CA SER A 166 -1.07 6.04 -8.44
C SER A 166 -1.77 7.39 -8.27
N ASN A 167 -1.01 8.48 -8.45
CA ASN A 167 -1.56 9.83 -8.62
C ASN A 167 -2.58 9.91 -9.76
N ARG A 168 -2.49 9.04 -10.77
CA ARG A 168 -3.48 8.97 -11.85
C ARG A 168 -4.84 8.48 -11.34
N PHE A 169 -4.84 7.55 -10.39
CA PHE A 169 -6.07 7.04 -9.79
C PHE A 169 -6.73 8.09 -8.90
N THR A 170 -5.96 8.70 -7.99
CA THR A 170 -6.48 9.72 -7.04
C THR A 170 -6.99 10.96 -7.77
N ARG A 171 -6.35 11.37 -8.87
CA ARG A 171 -6.82 12.47 -9.73
C ARG A 171 -8.21 12.25 -10.33
N GLN A 172 -8.70 11.01 -10.44
CA GLN A 172 -10.07 10.76 -10.94
C GLN A 172 -11.16 11.30 -10.01
N PHE A 173 -10.82 11.55 -8.75
CA PHE A 173 -11.73 12.14 -7.77
C PHE A 173 -11.73 13.67 -7.81
N ARG A 174 -10.78 14.32 -8.50
CA ARG A 174 -10.75 15.79 -8.59
C ARG A 174 -12.04 16.34 -9.18
N ASP A 175 -12.46 17.48 -8.65
CA ASP A 175 -13.70 18.19 -9.00
C ASP A 175 -15.01 17.44 -8.71
N LYS A 176 -14.95 16.22 -8.16
CA LYS A 176 -16.16 15.48 -7.76
C LYS A 176 -16.80 16.17 -6.55
N LYS A 177 -18.12 16.20 -6.55
CA LYS A 177 -18.97 16.70 -5.47
C LYS A 177 -19.84 15.59 -4.92
N GLU A 178 -20.57 15.86 -3.86
CA GLU A 178 -21.45 14.89 -3.21
C GLU A 178 -22.44 14.19 -4.17
N ARG A 179 -23.02 14.93 -5.13
CA ARG A 179 -23.96 14.37 -6.12
C ARG A 179 -23.28 13.66 -7.30
N SER A 180 -21.96 13.68 -7.38
CA SER A 180 -21.23 13.01 -8.47
C SER A 180 -21.40 11.50 -8.37
N VAL A 181 -21.61 10.85 -9.51
CA VAL A 181 -21.65 9.40 -9.58
C VAL A 181 -20.20 8.88 -9.50
N LEU A 182 -19.93 8.04 -8.50
CA LEU A 182 -18.61 7.48 -8.23
C LEU A 182 -18.68 5.95 -8.24
N ARG A 183 -18.99 5.32 -9.39
CA ARG A 183 -18.98 3.85 -9.50
C ARG A 183 -17.63 3.38 -10.01
N LEU A 184 -17.00 2.47 -9.27
CA LEU A 184 -15.78 1.81 -9.72
C LEU A 184 -16.07 0.99 -11.00
N HIS A 185 -15.10 0.92 -11.92
CA HIS A 185 -15.19 0.33 -13.27
C HIS A 185 -16.10 1.07 -14.27
N ARG A 186 -16.74 2.17 -13.87
CA ARG A 186 -17.59 2.96 -14.76
C ARG A 186 -17.19 4.44 -14.75
N ASP A 187 -17.32 5.09 -13.60
CA ASP A 187 -17.01 6.51 -13.43
C ASP A 187 -15.59 6.73 -12.88
N ILE A 188 -15.10 5.76 -12.10
CA ILE A 188 -13.73 5.69 -11.61
C ILE A 188 -13.11 4.42 -12.19
N ARG A 189 -12.06 4.57 -13.01
CA ARG A 189 -11.29 3.43 -13.53
C ARG A 189 -10.59 2.76 -12.36
N ASN A 190 -10.73 1.43 -12.29
CA ASN A 190 -10.11 0.66 -11.23
C ASN A 190 -8.59 0.61 -11.39
N LEU A 191 -7.89 0.28 -10.31
CA LEU A 191 -6.46 0.01 -10.28
C LEU A 191 -6.25 -1.49 -10.03
N THR A 192 -5.72 -2.19 -11.02
CA THR A 192 -5.40 -3.63 -10.95
C THR A 192 -4.45 -3.90 -9.78
N GLY A 193 -4.72 -4.93 -8.97
CA GLY A 193 -3.96 -5.23 -7.75
C GLY A 193 -4.37 -4.38 -6.52
N ALA A 194 -5.02 -3.23 -6.72
CA ALA A 194 -5.49 -2.35 -5.65
C ALA A 194 -7.03 -2.23 -5.61
N THR A 195 -7.76 -3.23 -6.13
CA THR A 195 -9.23 -3.20 -6.23
C THR A 195 -9.91 -2.96 -4.88
N LEU A 196 -9.44 -3.62 -3.81
CA LEU A 196 -9.98 -3.46 -2.46
C LEU A 196 -9.78 -2.03 -1.95
N SER A 197 -8.58 -1.49 -2.13
CA SER A 197 -8.21 -0.12 -1.78
C SER A 197 -8.96 0.91 -2.61
N ALA A 198 -9.17 0.64 -3.90
CA ALA A 198 -9.93 1.48 -4.81
C ALA A 198 -11.42 1.55 -4.43
N ARG A 199 -12.01 0.42 -3.99
CA ARG A 199 -13.38 0.40 -3.44
C ARG A 199 -13.45 1.17 -2.12
N ALA A 200 -12.47 1.01 -1.24
CA ALA A 200 -12.37 1.75 0.02
C ALA A 200 -12.25 3.26 -0.23
N ALA A 201 -11.40 3.69 -1.17
CA ALA A 201 -11.25 5.08 -1.58
C ALA A 201 -12.55 5.71 -2.07
N VAL A 202 -13.33 5.00 -2.90
CA VAL A 202 -14.65 5.47 -3.33
C VAL A 202 -15.58 5.69 -2.15
N ARG A 203 -15.58 4.80 -1.16
CA ARG A 203 -16.38 4.97 0.06
C ARG A 203 -15.87 6.12 0.91
N ALA A 204 -14.56 6.26 1.06
CA ALA A 204 -13.91 7.32 1.83
C ALA A 204 -14.28 8.70 1.28
N VAL A 205 -14.17 8.90 -0.03
CA VAL A 205 -14.54 10.18 -0.67
C VAL A 205 -16.02 10.50 -0.46
N ARG A 206 -16.92 9.52 -0.60
CA ARG A 206 -18.36 9.73 -0.34
C ARG A 206 -18.63 10.10 1.12
N ARG A 207 -17.96 9.44 2.06
CA ARG A 207 -18.09 9.73 3.49
C ARG A 207 -17.53 11.10 3.85
N ALA A 208 -16.38 11.50 3.29
CA ALA A 208 -15.80 12.82 3.54
C ALA A 208 -16.72 13.95 3.07
N LEU A 209 -17.25 13.86 1.84
CA LEU A 209 -18.22 14.80 1.30
C LEU A 209 -19.50 14.89 2.15
N ALA A 210 -20.02 13.74 2.59
CA ALA A 210 -21.19 13.69 3.46
C ALA A 210 -20.88 14.24 4.86
N THR A 211 -19.68 14.01 5.39
CA THR A 211 -19.26 14.48 6.72
C THR A 211 -19.21 16.00 6.74
N VAL A 212 -18.53 16.64 5.78
CA VAL A 212 -18.50 18.12 5.68
C VAL A 212 -19.91 18.68 5.47
N GLY A 213 -20.73 18.02 4.63
CA GLY A 213 -22.11 18.43 4.39
C GLY A 213 -23.03 18.35 5.62
N GLU A 214 -22.80 17.40 6.53
CA GLU A 214 -23.62 17.18 7.74
C GLU A 214 -23.08 17.88 8.99
N THR A 215 -21.89 18.45 8.91
CA THR A 215 -21.20 19.10 10.03
C THR A 215 -20.97 20.58 9.74
N VAL A 216 -19.92 20.89 8.99
CA VAL A 216 -19.51 22.25 8.63
C VAL A 216 -20.64 23.01 7.94
N ARG A 217 -21.31 22.40 6.94
CA ARG A 217 -22.34 23.09 6.15
C ARG A 217 -23.73 23.13 6.79
N LYS A 218 -23.91 22.42 7.91
CA LYS A 218 -25.13 22.47 8.73
C LYS A 218 -24.96 23.33 9.98
N ASP A 219 -23.90 24.14 10.02
CA ASP A 219 -23.57 25.06 11.12
C ASP A 219 -23.58 24.38 12.50
N ARG A 220 -23.09 23.14 12.57
CA ARG A 220 -22.84 22.49 13.85
C ARG A 220 -21.70 23.22 14.55
N VAL A 221 -21.87 23.49 15.85
CA VAL A 221 -20.80 24.10 16.66
C VAL A 221 -19.68 23.08 16.84
N LEU A 222 -18.51 23.37 16.26
CA LEU A 222 -17.31 22.56 16.35
C LEU A 222 -16.21 23.35 17.07
N SER A 223 -15.57 22.72 18.05
CA SER A 223 -14.46 23.31 18.81
C SER A 223 -13.14 23.05 18.07
N TRP A 224 -12.78 23.98 17.19
CA TRP A 224 -11.54 23.94 16.41
C TRP A 224 -10.31 24.25 17.28
N ARG A 225 -9.20 23.54 17.02
CA ARG A 225 -7.90 23.77 17.66
C ARG A 225 -6.87 24.13 16.59
N ALA A 226 -6.12 25.20 16.81
CA ALA A 226 -5.04 25.60 15.91
C ALA A 226 -3.89 24.59 15.96
N GLU A 227 -3.34 24.27 14.78
CA GLU A 227 -2.20 23.37 14.64
C GLU A 227 -0.96 24.13 14.16
N SER A 228 0.10 24.13 14.95
CA SER A 228 1.33 24.90 14.68
C SER A 228 2.61 24.06 14.56
N GLY A 229 2.50 22.73 14.51
CA GLY A 229 3.64 21.81 14.39
C GLY A 229 3.92 21.30 12.95
N PRO A 230 5.09 20.66 12.73
CA PRO A 230 5.42 19.98 11.47
C PRO A 230 4.69 18.64 11.31
N LEU A 231 4.31 17.99 12.41
CA LEU A 231 3.52 16.76 12.44
C LEU A 231 2.11 17.06 12.94
N LEU A 232 1.11 16.57 12.23
CA LEU A 232 -0.31 16.73 12.55
C LEU A 232 -0.89 15.41 13.04
N SER A 233 -1.58 15.45 14.18
CA SER A 233 -2.22 14.27 14.76
C SER A 233 -3.66 14.06 14.25
N TYR A 234 -4.04 12.80 14.06
CA TYR A 234 -5.40 12.36 13.77
C TYR A 234 -5.81 11.21 14.71
N GLY A 235 -7.12 10.96 14.82
CA GLY A 235 -7.68 9.93 15.69
C GLY A 235 -8.13 10.44 17.07
N ALA A 236 -8.38 9.51 17.99
CA ALA A 236 -9.12 9.73 19.24
C ALA A 236 -8.31 10.26 20.42
N GLU A 237 -7.05 10.68 20.22
CA GLU A 237 -6.15 11.03 21.33
C GLU A 237 -6.61 12.19 22.22
N GLU A 238 -7.71 12.88 21.92
CA GLU A 238 -8.44 13.69 22.90
C GLU A 238 -9.86 14.00 22.41
N LEU A 239 -10.87 13.26 22.90
CA LEU A 239 -12.29 13.53 22.65
C LEU A 239 -12.71 14.84 23.34
N SER A 240 -12.85 15.94 22.61
CA SER A 240 -13.33 17.21 23.17
C SER A 240 -14.48 17.87 22.38
N ALA A 241 -15.30 17.09 21.68
CA ALA A 241 -16.43 17.62 20.94
C ALA A 241 -17.77 17.31 21.64
N SER A 242 -18.42 18.35 22.19
CA SER A 242 -19.85 18.30 22.52
C SER A 242 -20.64 18.64 21.26
N ILE A 243 -21.23 17.65 20.60
CA ILE A 243 -22.07 17.86 19.41
C ILE A 243 -23.48 18.28 19.87
N VAL A 244 -23.80 19.57 19.80
CA VAL A 244 -25.16 20.08 20.07
C VAL A 244 -25.83 20.46 18.74
N PRO A 245 -27.03 19.95 18.42
CA PRO A 245 -27.80 20.43 17.27
C PRO A 245 -28.19 21.89 17.50
N ALA A 246 -28.06 22.73 16.47
CA ALA A 246 -28.55 24.10 16.52
C ALA A 246 -30.09 24.09 16.69
N SER A 247 -30.56 24.37 17.91
CA SER A 247 -31.97 24.63 18.18
C SER A 247 -32.39 25.91 17.46
N GLY A 248 -33.33 25.82 16.52
CA GLY A 248 -33.95 26.99 15.89
C GLY A 248 -35.14 27.55 16.68
N PRO A 249 -35.90 28.47 16.07
CA PRO A 249 -35.50 29.83 15.71
C PRO A 249 -35.67 30.80 16.90
N ALA A 250 -35.07 31.98 16.75
CA ALA A 250 -35.18 33.09 17.68
C ALA A 250 -36.64 33.47 17.94
N ASP A 251 -37.01 33.54 19.21
CA ASP A 251 -38.11 34.40 19.66
C ASP A 251 -37.58 35.43 20.66
N SER A 252 -38.33 36.50 20.72
CA SER A 252 -37.89 37.87 20.77
C SER A 252 -37.82 38.44 22.17
N SER A 253 -37.04 39.53 22.26
CA SER A 253 -37.20 40.65 23.19
C SER A 253 -36.63 40.55 24.61
N VAL A 254 -35.86 41.60 24.93
CA VAL A 254 -35.81 42.40 26.17
C VAL A 254 -34.38 42.50 26.71
N GLY A 255 -33.70 43.59 26.33
CA GLY A 255 -32.70 44.23 27.21
C GLY A 255 -33.39 45.00 28.35
N PRO A 256 -32.69 45.63 29.32
CA PRO A 256 -31.46 46.39 29.05
C PRO A 256 -30.39 46.49 30.17
N LYS A 257 -29.23 47.04 29.75
CA LYS A 257 -28.37 48.05 30.42
C LYS A 257 -27.45 47.71 31.63
N SER A 258 -26.18 48.00 31.37
CA SER A 258 -25.22 48.86 32.12
C SER A 258 -24.63 48.37 33.45
N GLN A 259 -23.30 48.30 33.55
CA GLN A 259 -22.44 49.37 34.10
C GLN A 259 -20.97 48.90 34.23
N VAL A 260 -20.06 49.80 33.85
CA VAL A 260 -18.63 49.88 34.22
C VAL A 260 -18.54 50.74 35.50
N PRO A 261 -17.58 50.53 36.43
CA PRO A 261 -16.32 51.31 36.48
C PRO A 261 -15.08 50.42 36.83
N ASP A 262 -13.89 50.58 36.24
CA ASP A 262 -12.83 51.61 36.36
C ASP A 262 -11.89 51.48 37.57
N GLU A 263 -10.57 51.57 37.24
CA GLU A 263 -9.41 52.10 38.01
C GLU A 263 -8.90 51.33 39.26
N ALA A 264 -7.61 51.30 39.64
CA ALA A 264 -6.33 51.76 39.09
C ALA A 264 -5.16 51.30 40.02
N HIS A 265 -3.94 51.26 39.45
CA HIS A 265 -2.60 51.56 40.00
C HIS A 265 -2.06 51.02 41.34
N GLU A 266 -0.89 50.37 41.28
CA GLU A 266 0.43 50.75 41.87
C GLU A 266 1.35 49.50 41.93
N SER A 267 2.46 49.40 41.19
CA SER A 267 3.81 50.00 41.34
C SER A 267 4.86 48.93 41.76
N ASN A 268 5.93 48.84 40.96
CA ASN A 268 7.15 48.02 41.08
C ASN A 268 8.04 48.53 42.27
N PRO A 269 9.27 48.00 42.62
CA PRO A 269 10.19 47.16 41.82
C PRO A 269 11.13 46.13 42.57
N ILE A 270 11.89 45.34 41.76
CA ILE A 270 13.32 44.91 41.87
C ILE A 270 13.80 44.02 43.05
N SER A 271 14.28 42.80 42.78
CA SER A 271 15.73 42.41 42.72
C SER A 271 15.99 40.89 42.76
N ASP A 272 16.96 40.52 41.93
CA ASP A 272 18.05 39.55 42.09
C ASP A 272 17.87 38.03 42.10
N ALA A 273 18.77 37.46 41.30
CA ALA A 273 19.06 36.07 41.04
C ALA A 273 19.79 35.38 42.21
N SER A 274 19.66 34.06 42.31
CA SER A 274 20.79 33.12 42.19
C SER A 274 20.41 31.71 42.63
N SER A 275 20.84 30.75 41.79
CA SER A 275 21.37 29.41 42.10
C SER A 275 21.03 28.69 43.41
N GLY A 276 20.68 27.41 43.30
CA GLY A 276 21.01 26.46 44.37
C GLY A 276 20.19 25.18 44.44
N HIS A 277 20.71 24.13 43.80
CA HIS A 277 20.77 22.75 44.30
C HIS A 277 19.49 22.03 44.74
N GLN A 278 19.18 21.02 43.94
CA GLN A 278 18.41 19.84 44.30
C GLN A 278 19.01 19.16 45.54
N THR A 279 18.15 18.88 46.53
CA THR A 279 18.36 17.79 47.48
C THR A 279 17.06 17.03 47.69
N SER A 280 17.24 15.71 47.71
CA SER A 280 16.29 14.63 47.91
C SER A 280 15.28 14.81 49.05
N VAL A 281 14.06 14.30 48.84
CA VAL A 281 13.33 13.57 49.89
C VAL A 281 12.71 12.31 49.28
N THR A 282 13.12 11.18 49.83
CA THR A 282 12.69 9.81 49.56
C THR A 282 11.38 9.45 50.26
N SER A 283 10.74 8.41 49.70
CA SER A 283 10.00 7.33 50.38
C SER A 283 8.51 7.52 50.66
N GLY A 284 7.71 6.91 49.79
CA GLY A 284 6.43 6.29 50.14
C GLY A 284 6.43 4.84 49.66
N MET A 285 6.63 3.90 50.60
CA MET A 285 6.60 2.45 50.40
C MET A 285 5.19 1.95 50.07
N TYR A 286 5.07 1.09 49.05
CA TYR A 286 4.09 0.01 49.03
C TYR A 286 4.82 -1.29 48.64
N LYS A 287 4.91 -2.22 49.61
CA LYS A 287 5.03 -3.67 49.39
C LYS A 287 3.61 -4.16 49.03
N SER A 288 3.33 -5.14 48.18
CA SER A 288 4.10 -6.32 47.78
C SER A 288 3.32 -7.05 46.67
N GLY A 289 4.05 -7.64 45.73
CA GLY A 289 3.68 -8.94 45.13
C GLY A 289 2.63 -8.92 44.03
N ASP A 290 3.06 -8.62 42.81
CA ASP A 290 2.83 -9.53 41.69
C ASP A 290 3.90 -9.31 40.63
N THR A 291 4.47 -10.40 40.17
CA THR A 291 5.57 -10.45 39.19
C THR A 291 5.03 -9.99 37.84
N LEU A 292 5.18 -8.70 37.53
CA LEU A 292 4.98 -8.18 36.18
C LEU A 292 6.01 -8.87 35.29
N LYS A 293 5.54 -9.81 34.47
CA LYS A 293 6.24 -10.22 33.26
C LYS A 293 6.50 -8.93 32.47
N HIS A 294 7.77 -8.63 32.19
CA HIS A 294 8.14 -7.57 31.27
C HIS A 294 7.37 -7.76 29.96
N ASP A 295 6.54 -6.79 29.62
CA ASP A 295 5.77 -6.76 28.38
C ASP A 295 6.75 -6.49 27.22
N SER A 296 7.16 -7.58 26.56
CA SER A 296 8.14 -7.58 25.47
C SER A 296 7.46 -7.27 24.12
N SER A 297 6.77 -6.12 24.00
CA SER A 297 6.07 -5.76 22.76
C SER A 297 6.21 -4.28 22.36
N MET A 298 7.41 -3.72 22.42
CA MET A 298 7.71 -2.50 21.68
C MET A 298 7.99 -2.86 20.21
N GLY A 299 6.95 -2.86 19.39
CA GLY A 299 7.05 -2.89 17.93
C GLY A 299 6.86 -1.51 17.32
N ALA A 300 7.49 -1.25 16.17
CA ALA A 300 7.26 -0.07 15.35
C ALA A 300 6.92 -0.51 13.93
N GLN A 301 5.92 0.15 13.33
CA GLN A 301 5.56 -0.06 11.94
C GLN A 301 5.45 1.29 11.24
N ARG A 302 6.02 1.39 10.03
CA ARG A 302 5.90 2.60 9.20
C ARG A 302 5.99 2.22 7.73
N ALA A 303 5.34 3.02 6.89
CA ALA A 303 5.42 2.93 5.45
C ALA A 303 5.68 4.31 4.85
N ARG A 304 6.51 4.38 3.80
CA ARG A 304 6.75 5.62 3.06
C ARG A 304 7.14 5.35 1.60
N PRO A 305 7.01 6.34 0.70
CA PRO A 305 7.49 6.22 -0.67
C PRO A 305 9.01 6.03 -0.74
N ALA A 306 9.47 5.09 -1.58
CA ALA A 306 10.87 4.87 -1.93
C ALA A 306 10.96 4.15 -3.28
N MET A 307 12.00 4.43 -4.07
CA MET A 307 12.30 3.77 -5.37
C MET A 307 11.10 3.58 -6.31
N GLY A 308 10.16 4.54 -6.31
CA GLY A 308 8.97 4.51 -7.18
C GLY A 308 7.83 3.60 -6.71
N THR A 309 7.83 3.15 -5.45
CA THR A 309 6.73 2.43 -4.79
C THR A 309 6.73 2.72 -3.28
N ILE A 310 6.06 1.91 -2.46
CA ILE A 310 6.04 2.04 -1.00
C ILE A 310 6.96 0.98 -0.37
N LEU A 311 7.84 1.44 0.53
CA LEU A 311 8.54 0.58 1.46
C LEU A 311 7.83 0.62 2.81
N LYS A 312 7.40 -0.54 3.29
CA LYS A 312 6.81 -0.76 4.60
C LYS A 312 7.72 -1.64 5.43
N LEU A 313 7.98 -1.21 6.66
CA LEU A 313 8.77 -1.92 7.64
C LEU A 313 7.91 -2.18 8.88
N GLU A 314 7.89 -3.43 9.32
CA GLU A 314 7.35 -3.84 10.62
C GLU A 314 8.51 -4.44 11.42
N VAL A 315 8.86 -3.80 12.54
CA VAL A 315 10.10 -4.04 13.28
C VAL A 315 9.78 -4.21 14.75
N TYR A 316 10.25 -5.29 15.36
CA TYR A 316 10.12 -5.53 16.80
C TYR A 316 11.47 -5.46 17.50
N GLY A 317 11.50 -4.84 18.67
CA GLY A 317 12.69 -4.72 19.50
C GLY A 317 12.77 -3.39 20.25
N GLU A 318 13.63 -3.31 21.27
CA GLU A 318 13.79 -2.10 22.10
C GLU A 318 14.16 -0.86 21.27
N LYS A 319 14.92 -1.05 20.17
CA LYS A 319 15.37 0.01 19.26
C LYS A 319 14.58 0.08 17.96
N ALA A 320 13.37 -0.47 17.92
CA ALA A 320 12.61 -0.61 16.67
C ALA A 320 12.45 0.72 15.90
N ALA A 321 12.16 1.82 16.59
CA ALA A 321 12.00 3.13 15.94
C ALA A 321 13.30 3.68 15.32
N GLU A 322 14.44 3.51 16.01
CA GLU A 322 15.75 3.95 15.56
C GLU A 322 16.26 3.09 14.39
N ALA A 323 16.09 1.77 14.51
CA ALA A 323 16.45 0.81 13.47
C ALA A 323 15.66 1.05 12.19
N LEU A 324 14.35 1.33 12.32
CA LEU A 324 13.46 1.64 11.22
C LEU A 324 13.88 2.92 10.50
N GLU A 325 14.24 3.98 11.22
CA GLU A 325 14.73 5.22 10.57
C GLU A 325 16.05 4.98 9.83
N ALA A 326 17.00 4.29 10.45
CA ALA A 326 18.29 3.97 9.83
C ALA A 326 18.14 3.10 8.56
N ALA A 327 17.24 2.11 8.59
CA ALA A 327 16.94 1.27 7.43
C ALA A 327 16.35 2.11 6.28
N PHE A 328 15.45 3.03 6.62
CA PHE A 328 14.85 3.95 5.67
C PHE A 328 15.88 4.90 5.04
N GLU A 329 16.74 5.52 5.84
CA GLU A 329 17.84 6.37 5.36
C GLU A 329 18.76 5.64 4.39
N GLU A 330 19.04 4.35 4.63
CA GLU A 330 19.85 3.55 3.72
C GLU A 330 19.15 3.30 2.38
N VAL A 331 17.85 3.01 2.39
CA VAL A 331 17.10 2.86 1.14
C VAL A 331 17.06 4.17 0.35
N ASP A 332 16.90 5.33 1.02
CA ASP A 332 16.97 6.64 0.36
C ASP A 332 18.35 6.91 -0.24
N ARG A 333 19.42 6.52 0.49
CA ARG A 333 20.80 6.61 0.01
C ARG A 333 20.97 5.77 -1.24
N ILE A 334 20.54 4.52 -1.25
CA ILE A 334 20.58 3.63 -2.41
C ILE A 334 19.78 4.23 -3.58
N GLU A 335 18.56 4.72 -3.35
CA GLU A 335 17.77 5.39 -4.41
C GLU A 335 18.52 6.59 -5.00
N SER A 336 19.19 7.38 -4.16
CA SER A 336 19.96 8.54 -4.62
C SER A 336 21.09 8.17 -5.58
N LEU A 337 21.66 6.98 -5.43
CA LEU A 337 22.73 6.45 -6.29
C LEU A 337 22.19 5.82 -7.58
N LEU A 338 21.04 5.15 -7.52
CA LEU A 338 20.55 4.32 -8.62
C LEU A 338 19.51 4.99 -9.52
N SER A 339 18.86 6.06 -9.05
CA SER A 339 17.73 6.66 -9.77
C SER A 339 18.15 7.30 -11.09
N ARG A 340 17.60 6.82 -12.21
CA ARG A 340 17.77 7.45 -13.55
C ARG A 340 17.17 8.85 -13.67
N TRP A 341 16.37 9.27 -12.69
CA TRP A 341 15.66 10.55 -12.73
C TRP A 341 16.34 11.62 -11.87
N ARG A 342 17.36 11.26 -11.09
CA ARG A 342 18.09 12.19 -10.22
C ARG A 342 19.36 12.70 -10.94
N PRO A 343 19.52 14.03 -11.14
CA PRO A 343 20.62 14.61 -11.93
C PRO A 343 22.05 14.28 -11.50
N ASN A 344 22.25 13.68 -10.32
CA ASN A 344 23.56 13.37 -9.75
C ASN A 344 23.74 11.90 -9.36
N SER A 345 22.80 11.04 -9.71
CA SER A 345 22.92 9.61 -9.41
C SER A 345 24.11 9.00 -10.14
N ASP A 346 24.70 7.96 -9.56
CA ASP A 346 25.83 7.27 -10.17
C ASP A 346 25.45 6.70 -11.53
N VAL A 347 24.26 6.11 -11.63
CA VAL A 347 23.72 5.55 -12.87
C VAL A 347 23.66 6.61 -13.97
N LEU A 348 23.07 7.78 -13.70
CA LEU A 348 22.93 8.81 -14.73
C LEU A 348 24.28 9.45 -15.09
N ARG A 349 25.23 9.54 -14.15
CA ARG A 349 26.60 10.00 -14.44
C ARG A 349 27.35 9.02 -15.34
N VAL A 350 27.18 7.71 -15.13
CA VAL A 350 27.74 6.64 -15.96
C VAL A 350 27.12 6.68 -17.36
N GLU A 351 25.80 6.81 -17.48
CA GLU A 351 25.08 6.88 -18.76
C GLU A 351 25.45 8.12 -19.60
N ASN A 352 25.68 9.27 -18.96
CA ASN A 352 26.04 10.51 -19.63
C ASN A 352 27.53 10.61 -20.01
N ALA A 353 28.37 9.68 -19.53
CA ALA A 353 29.78 9.68 -19.87
C ALA A 353 30.00 9.27 -21.32
N LYS A 354 31.12 9.72 -21.91
CA LYS A 354 31.51 9.26 -23.24
C LYS A 354 31.84 7.77 -23.18
N PRO A 355 31.57 6.99 -24.25
CA PRO A 355 31.89 5.57 -24.26
C PRO A 355 33.36 5.31 -23.91
N GLY A 356 33.60 4.32 -23.04
CA GLY A 356 34.93 3.94 -22.55
C GLY A 356 35.52 4.86 -21.48
N VAL A 357 34.85 5.96 -21.09
CA VAL A 357 35.29 6.80 -19.98
C VAL A 357 34.86 6.17 -18.66
N ALA A 358 35.84 5.81 -17.83
CA ALA A 358 35.61 5.31 -16.48
C ALA A 358 35.09 6.42 -15.56
N VAL A 359 33.92 6.19 -14.94
CA VAL A 359 33.28 7.11 -14.01
C VAL A 359 33.41 6.58 -12.60
N LYS A 360 33.96 7.39 -11.68
CA LYS A 360 34.00 7.06 -10.25
C LYS A 360 32.59 7.06 -9.67
N VAL A 361 32.25 5.98 -8.97
CA VAL A 361 30.94 5.75 -8.35
C VAL A 361 31.10 5.32 -6.89
N ASP A 362 30.00 5.30 -6.16
CA ASP A 362 29.92 4.77 -4.81
C ASP A 362 30.21 3.24 -4.82
N PRO A 363 30.89 2.69 -3.79
CA PRO A 363 31.10 1.26 -3.67
C PRO A 363 29.80 0.44 -3.69
N THR A 364 28.69 1.00 -3.20
CA THR A 364 27.37 0.36 -3.24
C THR A 364 26.90 0.19 -4.70
N THR A 365 27.12 1.19 -5.54
CA THR A 365 26.80 1.11 -6.97
C THR A 365 27.62 0.02 -7.64
N ILE A 366 28.91 -0.11 -7.30
CA ILE A 366 29.76 -1.21 -7.79
C ILE A 366 29.16 -2.57 -7.43
N GLN A 367 28.80 -2.78 -6.16
CA GLN A 367 28.24 -4.04 -5.70
C GLN A 367 26.96 -4.41 -6.47
N ILE A 368 26.03 -3.47 -6.60
CA ILE A 368 24.75 -3.71 -7.28
C ILE A 368 24.97 -4.01 -8.76
N VAL A 369 25.84 -3.26 -9.45
CA VAL A 369 26.12 -3.51 -10.86
C VAL A 369 26.85 -4.84 -11.04
N GLN A 370 27.78 -5.21 -10.16
CA GLN A 370 28.43 -6.52 -10.21
C GLN A 370 27.44 -7.67 -10.06
N LEU A 371 26.53 -7.58 -9.08
CA LEU A 371 25.46 -8.56 -8.88
C LEU A 371 24.55 -8.64 -10.11
N ALA A 372 24.20 -7.50 -10.71
CA ALA A 372 23.37 -7.45 -11.90
C ALA A 372 24.06 -8.07 -13.12
N LEU A 373 25.36 -7.85 -13.29
CA LEU A 373 26.17 -8.46 -14.35
C LEU A 373 26.39 -9.96 -14.11
N GLU A 374 26.49 -10.40 -12.86
CA GLU A 374 26.54 -11.81 -12.50
C GLU A 374 25.21 -12.49 -12.84
N ALA A 375 24.07 -11.90 -12.45
CA ALA A 375 22.75 -12.37 -12.82
C ALA A 375 22.56 -12.45 -14.35
N ALA A 376 23.10 -11.47 -15.10
CA ALA A 376 23.09 -11.51 -16.56
C ALA A 376 23.90 -12.69 -17.11
N ARG A 377 25.12 -12.91 -16.59
CA ARG A 377 25.96 -14.04 -17.01
C ARG A 377 25.37 -15.40 -16.66
N SER A 378 24.88 -15.56 -15.43
CA SER A 378 24.33 -16.83 -14.94
C SER A 378 23.03 -17.21 -15.63
N SER A 379 22.24 -16.22 -16.06
CA SER A 379 21.02 -16.43 -16.84
C SER A 379 21.26 -16.56 -18.35
N GLY A 380 22.51 -16.49 -18.83
CA GLY A 380 22.83 -16.51 -20.25
C GLY A 380 22.34 -15.28 -21.02
N GLY A 381 22.22 -14.13 -20.34
CA GLY A 381 21.75 -12.86 -20.89
C GLY A 381 20.23 -12.75 -21.00
N VAL A 382 19.48 -13.61 -20.30
CA VAL A 382 18.02 -13.46 -20.20
C VAL A 382 17.68 -12.31 -19.27
N PHE A 383 18.29 -12.26 -18.10
CA PHE A 383 18.36 -11.03 -17.33
C PHE A 383 19.42 -10.13 -17.99
N ASP A 384 19.07 -8.88 -18.25
CA ASP A 384 19.99 -7.88 -18.76
C ASP A 384 19.77 -6.59 -17.97
N PRO A 385 20.76 -6.12 -17.19
CA PRO A 385 20.66 -4.86 -16.44
C PRO A 385 20.83 -3.63 -17.34
N THR A 386 20.50 -3.76 -18.62
CA THR A 386 20.50 -2.68 -19.60
C THR A 386 19.22 -2.74 -20.43
N LEU A 387 18.86 -1.62 -21.05
CA LEU A 387 17.67 -1.57 -21.92
C LEU A 387 17.86 -2.24 -23.29
N VAL A 388 19.02 -2.84 -23.55
CA VAL A 388 19.36 -3.47 -24.83
C VAL A 388 19.80 -4.89 -24.58
N LYS A 389 19.17 -5.86 -25.24
CA LYS A 389 19.56 -7.27 -25.11
C LYS A 389 21.04 -7.49 -25.49
N GLY A 390 21.79 -8.11 -24.59
CA GLY A 390 23.23 -8.33 -24.69
C GLY A 390 24.07 -7.12 -24.28
N GLY A 391 23.45 -6.02 -23.85
CA GLY A 391 24.10 -4.77 -23.52
C GLY A 391 25.03 -4.88 -22.31
N TYR A 392 24.73 -5.78 -21.38
CA TYR A 392 25.57 -6.08 -20.21
C TYR A 392 27.03 -6.43 -20.54
N GLN A 393 27.32 -6.93 -21.75
CA GLN A 393 28.68 -7.24 -22.22
C GLN A 393 29.53 -5.99 -22.46
N PHE A 394 28.90 -4.82 -22.58
CA PHE A 394 29.54 -3.53 -22.79
C PHE A 394 29.61 -2.69 -21.52
N VAL A 395 29.38 -3.30 -20.35
CA VAL A 395 29.51 -2.67 -19.04
C VAL A 395 30.78 -3.19 -18.38
N GLU A 396 31.75 -2.32 -18.16
CA GLU A 396 32.98 -2.63 -17.44
C GLU A 396 32.92 -2.07 -16.03
N VAL A 397 33.38 -2.87 -15.06
CA VAL A 397 33.43 -2.50 -13.65
C VAL A 397 34.83 -2.78 -13.14
N ASP A 398 35.45 -1.75 -12.55
CA ASP A 398 36.67 -1.86 -11.77
C ASP A 398 36.32 -1.60 -10.30
N ALA A 399 36.31 -2.69 -9.51
CA ALA A 399 35.96 -2.62 -8.10
C ALA A 399 37.08 -2.08 -7.21
N GLU A 400 38.34 -2.18 -7.64
CA GLU A 400 39.46 -1.62 -6.88
C GLU A 400 39.45 -0.09 -6.98
N LEU A 401 39.16 0.41 -8.18
CA LEU A 401 39.07 1.84 -8.46
C LEU A 401 37.66 2.40 -8.25
N ASN A 402 36.65 1.59 -7.92
CA ASN A 402 35.24 1.96 -7.88
C ASN A 402 34.80 2.76 -9.11
N THR A 403 35.11 2.25 -10.30
CA THR A 403 34.71 2.88 -11.56
C THR A 403 33.87 1.98 -12.43
N ILE A 404 32.94 2.60 -13.16
CA ILE A 404 32.13 1.94 -14.18
C ILE A 404 32.31 2.67 -15.51
N SER A 405 32.47 1.94 -16.61
CA SER A 405 32.50 2.47 -17.98
C SER A 405 31.50 1.73 -18.85
N LEU A 406 30.76 2.47 -19.68
CA LEU A 406 29.93 1.91 -20.75
C LEU A 406 30.72 1.99 -22.05
N LEU A 407 30.95 0.86 -22.72
CA LEU A 407 31.77 0.80 -23.93
C LEU A 407 31.01 1.20 -25.20
N GLN A 408 29.68 1.26 -25.12
CA GLN A 408 28.80 1.58 -26.25
C GLN A 408 28.03 2.88 -26.02
N ALA A 409 27.95 3.71 -27.07
CA ALA A 409 27.15 4.94 -27.03
C ALA A 409 25.66 4.65 -26.87
N GLY A 410 24.99 5.42 -26.00
CA GLY A 410 23.55 5.31 -25.78
C GLY A 410 23.11 4.06 -25.02
N LEU A 411 24.04 3.32 -24.40
CA LEU A 411 23.71 2.23 -23.50
C LEU A 411 23.12 2.80 -22.20
N ILE A 412 22.02 2.23 -21.73
CA ILE A 412 21.27 2.68 -20.55
C ILE A 412 21.27 1.52 -19.55
N LEU A 413 21.65 1.79 -18.30
CA LEU A 413 21.59 0.82 -17.22
C LEU A 413 20.16 0.77 -16.67
N ASP A 414 19.62 -0.42 -16.46
CA ASP A 414 18.34 -0.63 -15.79
C ASP A 414 18.49 -1.62 -14.65
N LEU A 415 18.52 -1.08 -13.43
CA LEU A 415 18.65 -1.85 -12.20
C LEU A 415 17.29 -2.11 -11.53
N GLY A 416 16.17 -1.87 -12.23
CA GLY A 416 14.82 -2.00 -11.67
C GLY A 416 14.45 -3.43 -11.24
N GLY A 417 15.05 -4.45 -11.88
CA GLY A 417 14.83 -5.86 -11.58
C GLY A 417 15.78 -6.46 -10.54
N ILE A 418 16.58 -5.64 -9.85
CA ILE A 418 17.51 -6.12 -8.80
C ILE A 418 17.66 -5.13 -7.63
N GLY A 419 17.43 -3.83 -7.88
CA GLY A 419 17.70 -2.77 -6.92
C GLY A 419 16.82 -2.79 -5.67
N LYS A 420 15.55 -3.22 -5.77
CA LYS A 420 14.66 -3.29 -4.59
C LYS A 420 15.07 -4.43 -3.68
N GLY A 421 15.38 -5.58 -4.27
CA GLY A 421 15.91 -6.72 -3.53
C GLY A 421 17.20 -6.38 -2.80
N PHE A 422 18.12 -5.67 -3.46
CA PHE A 422 19.33 -5.20 -2.81
C PHE A 422 19.06 -4.23 -1.66
N ALA A 423 18.15 -3.27 -1.86
CA ALA A 423 17.77 -2.32 -0.81
C ALA A 423 17.14 -3.02 0.42
N LEU A 424 16.33 -4.06 0.20
CA LEU A 424 15.79 -4.91 1.27
C LEU A 424 16.88 -5.66 2.02
N ASP A 425 17.82 -6.27 1.31
CA ASP A 425 18.95 -6.97 1.94
C ASP A 425 19.76 -6.01 2.81
N GLN A 426 20.12 -4.82 2.31
CA GLN A 426 20.85 -3.80 3.07
C GLN A 426 20.05 -3.28 4.28
N ALA A 427 18.75 -3.02 4.11
CA ALA A 427 17.88 -2.62 5.20
C ALA A 427 17.84 -3.70 6.31
N SER A 428 17.75 -4.98 5.94
CA SER A 428 17.76 -6.09 6.90
C SER A 428 19.06 -6.20 7.68
N GLU A 429 20.21 -5.93 7.05
CA GLU A 429 21.50 -5.88 7.72
C GLU A 429 21.57 -4.74 8.74
N ILE A 430 20.95 -3.59 8.46
CA ILE A 430 20.82 -2.50 9.41
C ILE A 430 19.94 -2.92 10.58
N LEU A 431 18.75 -3.47 10.33
CA LEU A 431 17.87 -3.93 11.40
C LEU A 431 18.56 -4.96 12.31
N ALA A 432 19.35 -5.87 11.72
CA ALA A 432 20.14 -6.84 12.47
C ALA A 432 21.20 -6.17 13.36
N LYS A 433 21.90 -5.12 12.90
CA LYS A 433 22.88 -4.35 13.71
C LYS A 433 22.24 -3.68 14.93
N TYR A 434 20.94 -3.38 14.86
CA TYR A 434 20.17 -2.82 15.97
C TYR A 434 19.52 -3.91 16.86
N ASN A 435 19.81 -5.19 16.64
CA ASN A 435 19.17 -6.34 17.30
C ASN A 435 17.64 -6.40 17.09
N CYS A 436 17.14 -5.87 15.97
CA CYS A 436 15.72 -5.90 15.61
C CYS A 436 15.47 -6.96 14.54
N THR A 437 15.80 -8.22 14.84
CA THR A 437 15.75 -9.32 13.86
C THR A 437 14.36 -9.90 13.67
N GLN A 438 13.41 -9.65 14.57
CA GLN A 438 12.00 -9.98 14.35
C GLN A 438 11.36 -8.86 13.52
N SER A 439 11.54 -8.91 12.20
CA SER A 439 11.11 -7.86 11.29
C SER A 439 10.58 -8.40 9.97
N LEU A 440 9.63 -7.69 9.39
CA LEU A 440 9.11 -7.91 8.04
C LEU A 440 9.26 -6.63 7.23
N LEU A 441 9.90 -6.76 6.07
CA LEU A 441 10.07 -5.68 5.11
C LEU A 441 9.23 -5.98 3.87
N ASP A 442 8.46 -5.01 3.41
CA ASP A 442 7.63 -5.08 2.20
C ASP A 442 7.92 -3.89 1.29
N PHE A 443 8.53 -4.15 0.15
CA PHE A 443 8.87 -3.14 -0.84
C PHE A 443 8.03 -3.31 -2.11
N GLY A 444 6.81 -2.79 -2.08
CA GLY A 444 5.87 -2.86 -3.20
C GLY A 444 5.44 -4.30 -3.55
N GLY A 445 5.29 -5.16 -2.55
CA GLY A 445 4.95 -6.58 -2.71
C GLY A 445 6.16 -7.51 -2.84
N GLN A 446 7.37 -6.97 -2.82
CA GLN A 446 8.58 -7.75 -2.61
C GLN A 446 8.89 -7.81 -1.12
N LEU A 447 8.85 -9.00 -0.54
CA LEU A 447 8.92 -9.22 0.89
C LEU A 447 10.28 -9.77 1.30
N LEU A 448 10.74 -9.38 2.48
CA LEU A 448 11.84 -10.01 3.20
C LEU A 448 11.43 -10.18 4.66
N ALA A 449 11.21 -11.44 5.06
CA ALA A 449 10.96 -11.81 6.44
C ALA A 449 12.28 -12.18 7.10
N MET A 450 12.56 -11.61 8.27
CA MET A 450 13.66 -12.00 9.13
C MET A 450 13.18 -13.08 10.13
N ASP A 451 13.48 -12.97 11.41
CA ASP A 451 12.95 -13.89 12.43
C ASP A 451 11.43 -13.75 12.57
N ALA A 452 10.78 -14.81 13.03
CA ALA A 452 9.33 -14.86 13.23
C ALA A 452 8.83 -13.74 14.18
N PRO A 453 7.59 -13.24 14.00
CA PRO A 453 7.06 -12.18 14.84
C PRO A 453 6.86 -12.66 16.29
N PRO A 454 6.80 -11.76 17.28
CA PRO A 454 6.63 -12.14 18.68
C PRO A 454 5.41 -13.03 18.90
N GLY A 455 5.63 -14.20 19.52
CA GLY A 455 4.57 -15.17 19.85
C GLY A 455 4.05 -16.01 18.68
N GLN A 456 4.70 -15.97 17.52
CA GLN A 456 4.36 -16.78 16.34
C GLN A 456 5.60 -17.49 15.80
N ASP A 457 5.37 -18.55 15.02
CA ASP A 457 6.46 -19.38 14.46
C ASP A 457 6.92 -18.89 13.07
N ALA A 458 6.10 -18.09 12.37
CA ALA A 458 6.43 -17.56 11.05
C ALA A 458 5.57 -16.32 10.69
N TRP A 459 5.96 -15.65 9.61
CA TRP A 459 5.14 -14.64 8.95
C TRP A 459 4.26 -15.29 7.88
N ASP A 460 2.95 -15.34 8.08
CA ASP A 460 2.03 -15.92 7.09
C ASP A 460 1.76 -14.96 5.94
N VAL A 461 2.24 -15.33 4.75
CA VAL A 461 2.14 -14.52 3.53
C VAL A 461 1.31 -15.22 2.46
N GLY A 462 0.35 -14.51 1.89
CA GLY A 462 -0.45 -14.99 0.76
C GLY A 462 0.16 -14.64 -0.60
N ILE A 463 0.26 -15.62 -1.50
CA ILE A 463 0.40 -15.40 -2.93
C ILE A 463 -1.00 -15.30 -3.53
N PHE A 464 -1.29 -14.19 -4.19
CA PHE A 464 -2.59 -13.91 -4.78
C PHE A 464 -2.65 -14.22 -6.27
N ASP A 465 -3.84 -14.57 -6.73
CA ASP A 465 -4.15 -14.70 -8.14
C ASP A 465 -4.12 -13.32 -8.81
N PRO A 466 -3.23 -13.07 -9.79
CA PRO A 466 -3.16 -11.78 -10.47
C PRO A 466 -4.41 -11.47 -11.32
N ARG A 467 -5.28 -12.45 -11.63
CA ARG A 467 -6.49 -12.28 -12.45
C ARG A 467 -7.57 -11.49 -11.72
N ASP A 468 -7.71 -11.69 -10.42
CA ASP A 468 -8.71 -11.01 -9.59
C ASP A 468 -8.09 -10.18 -8.45
N GLY A 469 -6.86 -10.49 -8.03
CA GLY A 469 -6.15 -9.86 -6.92
C GLY A 469 -6.79 -10.13 -5.55
N GLU A 470 -7.71 -11.09 -5.45
CA GLU A 470 -8.47 -11.42 -4.24
C GLU A 470 -8.30 -12.88 -3.82
N THR A 471 -8.19 -13.80 -4.77
CA THR A 471 -8.06 -15.24 -4.51
C THR A 471 -6.63 -15.55 -4.04
N VAL A 472 -6.49 -16.21 -2.90
CA VAL A 472 -5.19 -16.70 -2.40
C VAL A 472 -4.89 -18.01 -3.10
N LEU A 473 -3.84 -18.03 -3.93
CA LEU A 473 -3.33 -19.25 -4.56
C LEU A 473 -2.58 -20.12 -3.56
N GLN A 474 -1.77 -19.50 -2.69
CA GLN A 474 -0.93 -20.21 -1.73
C GLN A 474 -0.71 -19.35 -0.48
N MET A 475 -0.83 -19.95 0.71
CA MET A 475 -0.29 -19.36 1.95
C MET A 475 1.10 -19.94 2.23
N ILE A 476 2.04 -19.08 2.56
CA ILE A 476 3.45 -19.41 2.75
C ILE A 476 3.92 -18.83 4.08
N PRO A 477 4.32 -19.68 5.04
CA PRO A 477 5.01 -19.21 6.23
C PRO A 477 6.44 -18.81 5.86
N LEU A 478 6.81 -17.55 6.13
CA LEU A 478 8.15 -17.02 5.87
C LEU A 478 8.91 -16.81 7.18
N VAL A 479 10.14 -17.32 7.22
CA VAL A 479 11.15 -17.04 8.25
C VAL A 479 12.50 -17.00 7.54
N ARG A 480 13.26 -15.91 7.74
CA ARG A 480 14.58 -15.68 7.11
C ARG A 480 14.56 -15.96 5.61
N ALA A 481 13.52 -15.48 4.95
CA ALA A 481 13.22 -15.76 3.56
C ALA A 481 12.63 -14.52 2.89
N SER A 482 12.93 -14.36 1.61
CA SER A 482 12.35 -13.36 0.73
C SER A 482 11.39 -13.98 -0.27
N LEU A 483 10.38 -13.19 -0.62
CA LEU A 483 9.42 -13.51 -1.66
C LEU A 483 9.33 -12.31 -2.62
N ALA A 484 9.63 -12.51 -3.91
CA ALA A 484 9.50 -11.47 -4.93
C ALA A 484 8.55 -11.93 -6.03
N THR A 485 7.65 -11.04 -6.47
CA THR A 485 6.69 -11.36 -7.53
C THR A 485 6.89 -10.44 -8.73
N SER A 486 7.23 -11.03 -9.87
CA SER A 486 7.17 -10.37 -11.17
C SER A 486 5.92 -10.82 -11.89
N ALA A 487 5.00 -9.89 -12.12
CA ALA A 487 3.76 -10.17 -12.83
C ALA A 487 3.55 -9.14 -13.94
N ARG A 488 2.98 -9.60 -15.06
CA ARG A 488 2.51 -8.69 -16.09
C ARG A 488 1.17 -8.12 -15.66
N TYR A 489 1.20 -7.02 -14.94
CA TYR A 489 0.05 -6.14 -14.85
C TYR A 489 0.05 -5.22 -16.07
N GLU A 490 -1.10 -4.77 -16.54
CA GLU A 490 -1.21 -3.61 -17.45
C GLU A 490 -0.76 -2.31 -16.72
N ARG A 491 0.49 -2.27 -16.24
CA ARG A 491 1.26 -1.05 -16.10
C ARG A 491 1.68 -0.70 -17.52
N GLY A 492 1.22 0.44 -18.02
CA GLY A 492 1.73 0.99 -19.27
C GLY A 492 3.26 0.95 -19.30
N ASP A 493 3.77 0.20 -20.27
CA ASP A 493 5.06 0.34 -20.96
C ASP A 493 6.39 0.20 -20.21
N HIS A 494 6.50 -0.63 -19.16
CA HIS A 494 7.84 -0.99 -18.64
C HIS A 494 8.21 -2.48 -18.64
N LEU A 495 7.23 -3.39 -18.61
CA LEU A 495 7.46 -4.82 -18.87
C LEU A 495 7.11 -5.22 -20.31
N VAL A 496 6.72 -4.27 -21.15
CA VAL A 496 5.94 -4.57 -22.36
C VAL A 496 6.81 -5.02 -23.53
N ASP A 497 8.07 -4.59 -23.66
CA ASP A 497 8.84 -4.85 -24.90
C ASP A 497 10.02 -5.85 -24.80
N LEU A 498 10.55 -6.17 -23.62
CA LEU A 498 11.65 -7.15 -23.50
C LEU A 498 11.19 -8.61 -23.52
N LEU A 499 9.88 -8.79 -23.62
CA LEU A 499 9.17 -9.97 -23.17
C LEU A 499 8.43 -10.64 -24.35
N ASP A 500 8.70 -10.20 -25.58
CA ASP A 500 8.35 -10.92 -26.81
C ASP A 500 9.49 -11.90 -27.15
N THR A 501 9.65 -12.94 -26.33
CA THR A 501 10.63 -14.00 -26.54
C THR A 501 10.14 -15.06 -27.53
N GLY A 502 9.00 -14.84 -28.19
CA GLY A 502 8.39 -15.82 -29.08
C GLY A 502 7.88 -17.08 -28.36
N SER A 503 7.79 -17.07 -27.03
CA SER A 503 7.23 -18.17 -26.25
C SER A 503 5.71 -18.24 -26.45
N ALA A 504 5.20 -19.40 -26.86
CA ALA A 504 3.77 -19.62 -27.11
C ALA A 504 2.92 -19.56 -25.81
N THR A 505 3.55 -19.73 -24.64
CA THR A 505 2.89 -19.79 -23.33
C THR A 505 3.12 -18.51 -22.55
N ARG A 506 2.04 -17.86 -22.13
CA ARG A 506 2.08 -16.56 -21.46
C ARG A 506 2.08 -16.73 -19.94
N ILE A 507 3.11 -16.23 -19.26
CA ILE A 507 3.15 -16.14 -17.79
C ILE A 507 2.30 -14.95 -17.33
N LEU A 508 1.40 -15.17 -16.36
CA LEU A 508 0.64 -14.12 -15.67
C LEU A 508 1.43 -13.56 -14.48
N SER A 509 1.96 -14.45 -13.64
CA SER A 509 2.81 -14.10 -12.50
C SER A 509 3.90 -15.14 -12.27
N THR A 510 5.00 -14.67 -11.71
CA THR A 510 6.10 -15.47 -11.22
C THR A 510 6.48 -14.96 -9.84
N THR A 511 6.30 -15.80 -8.84
CA THR A 511 6.73 -15.54 -7.47
C THR A 511 7.92 -16.43 -7.15
N ILE A 512 9.04 -15.84 -6.74
CA ILE A 512 10.25 -16.55 -6.32
C ILE A 512 10.39 -16.45 -4.81
N LEU A 513 10.71 -17.57 -4.19
CA LEU A 513 11.17 -17.65 -2.82
C LEU A 513 12.67 -17.89 -2.80
N SER A 514 13.40 -17.15 -1.97
CA SER A 514 14.84 -17.30 -1.77
C SER A 514 15.24 -16.88 -0.35
N SER A 515 16.48 -17.14 0.05
CA SER A 515 17.04 -16.63 1.32
C SER A 515 17.42 -15.15 1.26
N LYS A 516 17.64 -14.59 0.06
CA LYS A 516 18.04 -13.19 -0.17
C LYS A 516 17.04 -12.48 -1.06
N ALA A 517 16.75 -11.23 -0.75
CA ALA A 517 15.80 -10.42 -1.50
C ALA A 517 16.34 -10.02 -2.87
N THR A 518 17.64 -9.74 -2.98
CA THR A 518 18.30 -9.48 -4.28
C THR A 518 18.09 -10.64 -5.24
N GLU A 519 18.27 -11.86 -4.74
CA GLU A 519 18.16 -13.07 -5.55
C GLU A 519 16.72 -13.31 -6.02
N ALA A 520 15.75 -13.16 -5.11
CA ALA A 520 14.35 -13.26 -5.45
C ALA A 520 13.94 -12.24 -6.55
N ASP A 521 14.38 -10.98 -6.48
CA ASP A 521 14.03 -9.90 -7.44
C ASP A 521 14.48 -10.24 -8.87
N PHE A 522 15.77 -10.60 -9.04
CA PHE A 522 16.27 -10.85 -10.39
C PHE A 522 15.76 -12.18 -10.93
N LEU A 523 15.61 -13.21 -10.08
CA LEU A 523 15.07 -14.50 -10.50
C LEU A 523 13.61 -14.39 -10.91
N SER A 524 12.79 -13.59 -10.21
CA SER A 524 11.37 -13.43 -10.59
C SER A 524 11.25 -12.80 -11.97
N THR A 525 12.11 -11.83 -12.26
CA THR A 525 12.23 -11.22 -13.59
C THR A 525 12.75 -12.21 -14.64
N THR A 526 13.80 -12.97 -14.32
CA THR A 526 14.43 -13.94 -15.23
C THR A 526 13.46 -15.05 -15.62
N VAL A 527 12.76 -15.64 -14.64
CA VAL A 527 11.78 -16.70 -14.86
C VAL A 527 10.57 -16.20 -15.67
N ALA A 528 10.11 -14.97 -15.39
CA ALA A 528 9.06 -14.33 -16.19
C ALA A 528 9.48 -14.16 -17.67
N LEU A 529 10.77 -13.93 -17.94
CA LEU A 529 11.34 -13.78 -19.29
C LEU A 529 11.56 -15.10 -20.03
N VAL A 530 12.09 -16.14 -19.36
CA VAL A 530 12.38 -17.44 -20.00
C VAL A 530 11.14 -18.31 -20.26
N GLY A 531 10.04 -18.03 -19.55
CA GLY A 531 8.82 -18.84 -19.62
C GLY A 531 8.82 -20.05 -18.68
N PRO A 532 7.65 -20.68 -18.50
CA PRO A 532 7.45 -21.69 -17.45
C PRO A 532 8.24 -22.97 -17.69
N GLU A 533 8.47 -23.34 -18.95
CA GLU A 533 9.19 -24.56 -19.33
C GLU A 533 10.68 -24.50 -18.98
N ASN A 534 11.27 -23.31 -18.99
CA ASN A 534 12.69 -23.09 -18.72
C ASN A 534 12.96 -22.67 -17.27
N ALA A 535 11.91 -22.40 -16.48
CA ALA A 535 12.02 -21.91 -15.11
C ALA A 535 12.84 -22.84 -14.22
N ALA A 536 12.62 -24.16 -14.33
CA ALA A 536 13.39 -25.15 -13.56
C ALA A 536 14.89 -25.12 -13.90
N GLN A 537 15.26 -24.82 -15.15
CA GLN A 537 16.67 -24.70 -15.54
C GLN A 537 17.33 -23.47 -14.91
N VAL A 538 16.62 -22.34 -14.89
CA VAL A 538 17.11 -21.11 -14.26
C VAL A 538 17.35 -21.34 -12.76
N LEU A 539 16.38 -21.96 -12.07
CA LEU A 539 16.45 -22.19 -10.62
C LEU A 539 17.51 -23.23 -10.22
N ARG A 540 17.85 -24.18 -11.10
CA ARG A 540 18.98 -25.12 -10.83
C ARG A 540 20.32 -24.41 -10.64
N GLY A 541 20.49 -23.21 -11.23
CA GLY A 541 21.67 -22.39 -11.02
C GLY A 541 21.75 -21.71 -9.65
N GLN A 542 20.67 -21.76 -8.87
CA GLN A 542 20.52 -21.10 -7.58
C GLN A 542 19.89 -22.05 -6.54
N PRO A 543 20.71 -22.93 -5.92
CA PRO A 543 20.22 -23.89 -4.94
C PRO A 543 19.55 -23.20 -3.75
N GLY A 544 18.35 -23.65 -3.38
CA GLY A 544 17.58 -23.08 -2.27
C GLY A 544 16.47 -22.10 -2.70
N SER A 545 16.41 -21.76 -4.00
CA SER A 545 15.32 -20.95 -4.56
C SER A 545 14.19 -21.81 -5.12
N SER A 546 12.95 -21.35 -4.91
CA SER A 546 11.72 -22.00 -5.34
C SER A 546 10.82 -21.01 -6.09
N ALA A 547 9.87 -21.52 -6.87
CA ALA A 547 8.97 -20.69 -7.66
C ALA A 547 7.52 -21.16 -7.62
N VAL A 548 6.61 -20.18 -7.65
CA VAL A 548 5.19 -20.33 -7.95
C VAL A 548 4.90 -19.53 -9.21
N ILE A 549 4.46 -20.20 -10.27
CA ILE A 549 4.30 -19.61 -11.59
C ILE A 549 2.85 -19.82 -12.03
N LEU A 550 2.12 -18.72 -12.26
CA LEU A 550 0.80 -18.81 -12.88
C LEU A 550 0.90 -18.53 -14.38
N VAL A 551 0.36 -19.45 -15.17
CA VAL A 551 0.35 -19.39 -16.63
C VAL A 551 -1.07 -19.04 -17.12
N GLU A 552 -1.18 -18.24 -18.16
CA GLU A 552 -2.46 -17.88 -18.77
C GLU A 552 -3.18 -19.13 -19.27
N GLY A 553 -4.45 -19.28 -18.88
CA GLY A 553 -5.28 -20.44 -19.22
C GLY A 553 -5.19 -21.61 -18.25
N GLU A 554 -4.26 -21.58 -17.28
CA GLU A 554 -4.19 -22.58 -16.20
C GLU A 554 -4.96 -22.09 -14.96
N GLU A 555 -5.75 -22.97 -14.34
CA GLU A 555 -6.44 -22.64 -13.08
C GLU A 555 -5.46 -22.66 -11.90
N GLU A 556 -4.62 -23.69 -11.83
CA GLU A 556 -3.66 -23.94 -10.76
C GLU A 556 -2.25 -23.42 -11.11
N PRO A 557 -1.48 -22.91 -10.14
CA PRO A 557 -0.10 -22.49 -10.37
C PRO A 557 0.85 -23.69 -10.49
N ARG A 558 1.90 -23.52 -11.30
CA ARG A 558 3.02 -24.45 -11.37
C ARG A 558 4.02 -24.15 -10.24
N ILE A 559 4.39 -25.19 -9.50
CA ILE A 559 5.31 -25.11 -8.36
C ILE A 559 6.63 -25.78 -8.72
N ILE A 560 7.74 -25.09 -8.46
CA ILE A 560 9.10 -25.61 -8.65
C ILE A 560 9.89 -25.44 -7.35
N GLY A 561 10.53 -26.51 -6.88
CA GLY A 561 11.26 -26.51 -5.61
C GLY A 561 10.37 -26.74 -4.39
N GLN A 562 10.91 -26.53 -3.19
CA GLN A 562 10.18 -26.63 -1.93
C GLN A 562 9.70 -25.24 -1.48
N ILE A 563 8.40 -25.09 -1.25
CA ILE A 563 7.77 -23.83 -0.82
C ILE A 563 7.58 -23.78 0.71
N ARG A 564 7.91 -24.86 1.42
CA ARG A 564 7.89 -24.89 2.89
C ARG A 564 9.32 -24.70 3.38
N GLY A 565 9.58 -23.63 4.13
CA GLY A 565 10.82 -23.51 4.91
C GLY A 565 10.92 -24.68 5.89
N GLU A 566 12.12 -25.23 6.04
CA GLU A 566 12.41 -26.22 7.10
C GLU A 566 12.34 -25.58 8.49
#